data_AF-A0A9E4EX37-F1
#
_entry.id   AF-A0A9E4EX37-F1
#
_cell.length_a   1.000
_cell.length_b   1.000
_cell.length_c   1.000
_cell.angle_alpha   90.00
_cell.angle_beta   90.00
_cell.angle_gamma   90.00
#
_symmetry.space_group_name_H-M   'P 1'
#
loop_
_entity.id
_entity.type
_entity.pdbx_description
1 polymer ?
#
loop_
_entity_poly.entity_id
_entity_poly.type
_entity_poly.pdbx_seq_one_letter_code
_entity_poly.pdbx_strand_id
1 'polypeptide(L)' 'MSEWNTLDFKPRARGMIIGDIPWLARIADKARAHQQQRIGDYVFP' A
#
# COMPACT_ATOMS: atom_id res chain seq x y z
N MET A 1 -17.12 3.22 -16.34
CA MET A 1 -16.25 2.82 -15.21
C MET A 1 -14.89 3.46 -15.47
N SER A 2 -14.39 4.35 -14.60
CA SER A 2 -13.16 5.09 -14.89
C SER A 2 -11.93 4.17 -14.82
N GLU A 3 -10.94 4.44 -15.67
CA GLU A 3 -9.71 3.67 -15.85
C GLU A 3 -8.88 3.50 -14.55
N TRP A 4 -9.23 4.25 -13.50
CA TRP A 4 -8.62 4.23 -12.17
C TRP A 4 -8.97 2.98 -11.34
N ASN A 5 -10.02 2.24 -11.69
CA ASN A 5 -10.36 0.98 -11.01
C ASN A 5 -9.43 -0.18 -11.39
N THR A 6 -8.52 0.01 -12.34
CA THR A 6 -7.68 -1.05 -12.92
C THR A 6 -6.23 -1.05 -12.42
N LEU A 7 -5.84 -0.12 -11.55
CA LEU A 7 -4.51 -0.12 -10.95
C LEU A 7 -4.52 -0.95 -9.67
N ASP A 8 -4.14 -2.22 -9.80
CA ASP A 8 -3.90 -3.10 -8.65
C ASP A 8 -3.00 -2.40 -7.64
N PHE A 9 -3.44 -2.39 -6.38
CA PHE A 9 -2.67 -1.77 -5.31
C PHE A 9 -1.31 -2.46 -5.18
N LYS A 10 -0.23 -1.72 -5.45
CA LYS A 10 1.15 -2.17 -5.23
C LYS A 10 1.82 -1.30 -4.17
N PRO A 11 2.08 -1.84 -2.96
CA PRO A 11 2.75 -1.07 -1.91
C PRO A 11 4.22 -0.82 -2.27
N ARG A 12 4.79 0.29 -1.76
CA ARG A 12 6.20 0.67 -1.95
C ARG A 12 7.18 -0.44 -1.52
N ALA A 13 8.38 -0.41 -2.11
CA ALA A 13 9.40 -1.45 -1.94
C ALA A 13 9.73 -1.74 -0.47
N ARG A 14 10.01 -3.01 -0.15
CA ARG A 14 10.36 -3.45 1.22
C ARG A 14 11.63 -2.78 1.76
N GLY A 15 12.59 -2.47 0.88
CA GLY A 15 13.86 -1.84 1.26
C GLY A 15 13.79 -0.31 1.41
N MET A 16 12.61 0.31 1.22
CA MET A 16 12.47 1.74 1.40
C MET A 16 12.43 2.08 2.90
N ILE A 17 13.37 2.91 3.33
CA ILE A 17 13.49 3.44 4.69
C ILE A 17 13.09 4.93 4.65
N ILE A 18 12.24 5.36 5.59
CA ILE A 18 11.85 6.77 5.74
C ILE A 18 12.08 7.16 7.19
N GLY A 19 12.90 8.21 7.41
CA GLY A 19 13.20 8.71 8.75
C GLY A 19 13.83 7.64 9.65
N ASP A 20 14.74 6.83 9.12
CA ASP A 20 15.35 5.66 9.78
C ASP A 20 14.38 4.56 10.23
N ILE A 21 13.13 4.60 9.76
CA ILE A 21 12.13 3.56 10.03
C ILE A 21 11.96 2.68 8.78
N PRO A 22 12.42 1.42 8.81
CA PRO A 22 12.13 0.47 7.74
C PRO A 22 10.64 0.17 7.68
N TRP A 23 10.13 -0.18 6.50
CA TRP A 23 8.71 -0.53 6.27
C TRP A 23 7.67 0.58 6.50
N LEU A 24 8.02 1.76 7.02
CA LEU A 24 7.07 2.84 7.30
C LEU A 24 6.21 3.22 6.09
N ALA A 25 6.87 3.44 4.94
CA ALA A 25 6.18 3.77 3.69
C ALA A 25 5.19 2.67 3.28
N ARG A 26 5.61 1.41 3.45
CA ARG A 26 4.89 0.22 2.99
C ARG A 26 3.67 -0.06 3.85
N ILE A 27 3.79 0.07 5.18
CA ILE A 27 2.65 -0.10 6.09
C ILE A 27 1.64 1.03 5.91
N ALA A 28 2.10 2.26 5.70
CA ALA A 28 1.23 3.39 5.41
C ALA A 28 0.45 3.19 4.09
N ASP A 29 1.09 2.64 3.06
CA ASP A 29 0.40 2.31 1.80
C ASP A 29 -0.68 1.25 2.02
N LYS A 30 -0.37 0.18 2.77
CA LYS A 30 -1.36 -0.87 3.10
C LYS A 30 -2.52 -0.31 3.89
N ALA A 31 -2.26 0.53 4.88
CA ALA A 31 -3.31 1.16 5.69
C ALA A 31 -4.25 2.02 4.84
N ARG A 32 -3.71 2.84 3.93
CA ARG A 32 -4.52 3.64 2.98
C ARG A 32 -5.32 2.75 2.04
N ALA A 33 -4.74 1.67 1.54
CA ALA A 33 -5.41 0.75 0.64
C ALA A 33 -6.52 -0.07 1.32
N HIS A 34 -6.29 -0.48 2.58
CA HIS A 34 -7.30 -1.13 3.41
C HIS A 34 -8.49 -0.19 3.65
N GLN A 35 -8.24 1.06 4.03
CA GLN A 35 -9.28 2.07 4.22
C GLN A 35 -10.09 2.33 2.93
N GLN A 36 -9.45 2.25 1.77
CA GLN A 36 -10.08 2.45 0.46
C GLN A 36 -10.64 1.15 -0.14
N GLN A 37 -10.68 0.05 0.62
CA GLN A 37 -11.16 -1.28 0.19
C GLN A 37 -10.52 -1.78 -1.13
N ARG A 38 -9.27 -1.40 -1.39
CA ARG A 38 -8.52 -1.73 -2.61
C ARG A 38 -7.22 -2.48 -2.35
N ILE A 39 -7.07 -3.04 -1.16
CA ILE A 39 -5.84 -3.70 -0.73
C ILE A 39 -5.54 -4.99 -1.55
N GLY A 40 -6.53 -5.55 -2.24
CA GLY A 40 -6.37 -6.77 -3.04
C GLY A 40 -5.99 -7.95 -2.15
N ASP A 41 -5.02 -8.77 -2.59
CA ASP A 41 -4.54 -9.95 -1.87
C ASP A 41 -3.58 -9.64 -0.71
N TYR A 42 -3.26 -8.37 -0.47
CA TYR A 42 -2.36 -8.02 0.62
C TYR A 42 -3.08 -8.09 1.96
N VAL A 43 -2.48 -8.79 2.93
CA VAL A 43 -2.96 -8.83 4.31
C VAL A 43 -2.52 -7.57 5.07
N PHE A 44 -3.45 -6.97 5.81
CA PHE A 44 -3.22 -5.89 6.78
C PHE A 44 -4.20 -6.05 7.96
N PRO A 45 -3.79 -5.83 9.23
CA PRO A 45 -2.42 -5.61 9.67
C PRO A 45 -1.51 -6.82 9.41
#